data_AF-A0A4U7BV14-F1
#
_entry.id   AF-A0A4U7BV14-F1
#
_cell.length_a   1.000
_cell.length_b   1.000
_cell.length_c   1.000
_cell.angle_alpha   90.00
_cell.angle_beta   90.00
_cell.angle_gamma   90.00
#
_symmetry.space_group_name_H-M   'P 1'
#
loop_
_entity.id
_entity.type
_entity.pdbx_description
1 polymer ?
#
loop_
_entity_poly.entity_id
_entity_poly.type
_entity_poly.pdbx_seq_one_letter_code
_entity_poly.pdbx_strand_id
1 'polypeptide(L)'
;MIELIGDINLQNYMGEWLEIARKPNFFQRACQSSKAKYTLKYKGETPYIEIENFCQKENEISSIKGKAKLNANRKLAVSFNFFMNLFNKTNYEIIFIDTEYQVAIVGSPDKKYLWILARKKLDEKTLQELLKIAKERNFDISDLIFDR
;
A
#
# COMPACT_ATOMS: atom_id res chain seq x y z
N MET A 1 -13.48 -8.40 -10.67
CA MET A 1 -12.39 -7.46 -11.02
C MET A 1 -11.40 -8.16 -11.95
N ILE A 2 -10.61 -7.43 -12.76
CA ILE A 2 -9.59 -8.02 -13.66
C ILE A 2 -8.20 -7.58 -13.20
N GLU A 3 -7.30 -8.53 -12.94
CA GLU A 3 -5.91 -8.23 -12.58
C GLU A 3 -5.17 -7.60 -13.76
N LEU A 4 -4.45 -6.51 -13.50
CA LEU A 4 -3.46 -6.02 -14.45
C LEU A 4 -2.30 -7.01 -14.53
N ILE A 5 -1.99 -7.50 -15.73
CA ILE A 5 -0.80 -8.33 -15.98
C ILE A 5 0.30 -7.44 -16.61
N GLY A 6 1.52 -7.55 -16.10
CA GLY A 6 2.68 -6.80 -16.61
C GLY A 6 3.00 -5.51 -15.86
N ASP A 7 3.52 -4.52 -16.58
CA ASP A 7 4.08 -3.30 -16.02
C ASP A 7 3.02 -2.34 -15.46
N ILE A 8 3.31 -1.80 -14.28
CA ILE A 8 2.46 -0.77 -13.68
C ILE A 8 2.69 0.58 -14.36
N ASN A 9 1.60 1.30 -14.59
CA ASN A 9 1.66 2.71 -14.86
C ASN A 9 1.66 3.45 -13.51
N LEU A 10 2.82 4.01 -13.13
CA LEU A 10 2.96 4.74 -11.88
C LEU A 10 2.00 5.92 -11.78
N GLN A 11 1.74 6.62 -12.88
CA GLN A 11 0.85 7.78 -12.89
C GLN A 11 -0.56 7.40 -12.45
N ASN A 12 -1.07 6.25 -12.92
CA ASN A 12 -2.39 5.75 -12.56
C ASN A 12 -2.46 5.25 -11.10
N TYR A 13 -1.32 4.89 -10.52
CA TYR A 13 -1.23 4.50 -9.10
C TYR A 13 -1.26 5.70 -8.13
N MET A 14 -0.97 6.91 -8.61
CA MET A 14 -0.90 8.11 -7.77
C MET A 14 -2.27 8.53 -7.21
N GLY A 15 -2.26 9.43 -6.23
CA GLY A 15 -3.45 9.90 -5.54
C GLY A 15 -3.71 9.14 -4.23
N GLU A 16 -4.92 9.30 -3.72
CA GLU A 16 -5.33 8.75 -2.41
C GLU A 16 -5.84 7.31 -2.54
N TRP A 17 -5.47 6.50 -1.56
CA TRP A 17 -5.94 5.15 -1.33
C TRP A 17 -6.42 5.03 0.12
N LEU A 18 -7.60 4.47 0.30
CA LEU A 18 -8.13 4.06 1.59
C LEU A 18 -7.49 2.74 1.98
N GLU A 19 -7.07 2.60 3.23
CA GLU A 19 -6.76 1.31 3.83
C GLU A 19 -8.07 0.59 4.16
N ILE A 20 -8.25 -0.63 3.65
CA ILE A 20 -9.45 -1.44 3.93
C ILE A 20 -9.14 -2.49 4.99
N ALA A 21 -7.98 -3.13 4.85
CA ALA A 21 -7.50 -4.11 5.80
C ALA A 21 -5.98 -4.16 5.78
N ARG A 22 -5.38 -4.62 6.87
CA ARG A 22 -3.95 -4.85 6.97
C ARG A 22 -3.60 -5.98 7.92
N LYS A 23 -2.40 -6.55 7.76
CA LYS A 23 -1.82 -7.38 8.82
C LYS A 23 -1.43 -6.53 10.04
N PRO A 24 -1.41 -7.12 11.25
CA PRO A 24 -0.98 -6.43 12.45
C PRO A 24 0.46 -5.92 12.28
N ASN A 25 0.68 -4.63 12.53
CA ASN A 25 2.00 -4.03 12.54
C ASN A 25 2.10 -3.06 13.73
N PHE A 26 3.31 -2.91 14.27
CA PHE A 26 3.47 -2.16 15.52
C PHE A 26 3.25 -0.64 15.35
N PHE A 27 3.47 -0.12 14.14
CA PHE A 27 3.46 1.31 13.83
C PHE A 27 2.06 1.88 13.50
N GLN A 28 1.06 1.03 13.21
CA GLN A 28 -0.35 1.44 13.02
C GLN A 28 -1.30 0.93 14.11
N ARG A 29 -0.81 0.43 15.26
CA ARG A 29 -1.66 -0.19 16.30
C ARG A 29 -2.86 0.67 16.76
N ALA A 30 -2.70 1.98 16.83
CA ALA A 30 -3.74 2.92 17.26
C ALA A 30 -4.46 3.64 16.09
N CYS A 31 -4.14 3.30 14.84
CA CYS A 31 -4.68 3.96 13.67
C CYS A 31 -6.05 3.38 13.28
N GLN A 32 -6.97 4.28 12.94
CA GLN A 32 -8.26 4.03 12.29
C GLN A 32 -8.42 4.97 11.10
N SER A 33 -9.35 4.68 10.18
CA SER A 33 -9.65 5.50 9.01
C SER A 33 -8.39 5.95 8.25
N SER A 34 -7.48 5.00 8.06
CA SER A 34 -6.16 5.17 7.49
C SER A 34 -6.21 5.37 5.98
N LYS A 35 -5.31 6.22 5.49
CA LYS A 35 -5.18 6.55 4.07
C LYS A 35 -3.73 6.72 3.69
N ALA A 36 -3.42 6.43 2.44
CA ALA A 36 -2.12 6.69 1.83
C ALA A 36 -2.29 7.54 0.58
N LYS A 37 -1.55 8.64 0.47
CA LYS A 37 -1.48 9.48 -0.71
C LYS A 37 -0.12 9.36 -1.37
N TYR A 38 -0.13 9.00 -2.65
CA TYR A 38 1.08 8.86 -3.46
C TYR A 38 1.17 10.01 -4.46
N THR A 39 2.34 10.65 -4.55
CA THR A 39 2.60 11.71 -5.54
C THR A 39 3.89 11.41 -6.29
N LEU A 40 3.81 11.34 -7.62
CA LEU A 40 4.98 11.14 -8.47
C LEU A 40 5.75 12.46 -8.57
N LYS A 41 7.05 12.38 -8.32
CA LYS A 41 8.00 13.50 -8.35
C LYS A 41 9.23 13.10 -9.15
N TYR A 42 10.02 14.09 -9.50
CA TYR A 42 11.23 13.92 -10.27
C TYR A 42 12.37 14.70 -9.62
N LYS A 43 13.55 14.08 -9.55
CA LYS A 43 14.82 14.76 -9.25
C LYS A 43 15.67 14.70 -10.51
N GLY A 44 15.66 15.80 -11.28
CA GLY A 44 16.12 15.74 -12.68
C GLY A 44 15.22 14.79 -13.46
N GLU A 45 15.82 13.83 -14.17
CA GLU A 45 15.07 12.80 -14.93
C GLU A 45 14.70 11.57 -14.08
N THR A 46 15.18 11.47 -12.84
CA THR A 46 14.94 10.30 -11.99
C THR A 46 13.60 10.41 -11.25
N PRO A 47 12.63 9.51 -11.48
CA PRO A 47 11.37 9.52 -10.75
C PRO A 47 11.53 9.01 -9.31
N TYR A 48 10.75 9.57 -8.40
CA TYR A 48 10.53 9.04 -7.06
C TYR A 48 9.10 9.36 -6.61
N ILE A 49 8.62 8.67 -5.59
CA ILE A 49 7.25 8.84 -5.08
C ILE A 49 7.33 9.47 -3.70
N GLU A 50 6.56 10.52 -3.47
CA GLU A 50 6.27 11.02 -2.12
C GLU A 50 5.04 10.30 -1.58
N ILE A 51 5.14 9.88 -0.33
CA ILE A 51 4.08 9.13 0.37
C ILE A 51 3.66 9.97 1.55
N GLU A 52 2.36 10.17 1.71
CA GLU A 52 1.78 10.75 2.91
C GLU A 52 0.74 9.79 3.46
N ASN A 53 1.01 9.21 4.62
CA ASN A 53 0.07 8.36 5.32
C ASN A 53 -0.63 9.18 6.39
N PHE A 54 -1.94 8.98 6.49
CA PHE A 54 -2.80 9.60 7.49
C PHE A 54 -3.53 8.50 8.24
N CYS A 55 -3.77 8.72 9.53
CA CYS A 55 -4.74 7.93 10.27
C CYS A 55 -5.32 8.76 11.41
N GLN A 56 -6.51 8.39 11.86
CA GLN A 56 -7.08 8.90 13.09
C GLN A 56 -6.56 8.07 14.28
N LYS A 57 -6.11 8.75 15.33
CA LYS A 57 -5.76 8.17 16.63
C LYS A 57 -6.56 8.90 17.69
N GLU A 58 -7.46 8.19 18.37
CA GLU A 58 -8.37 8.79 19.35
C GLU A 58 -9.06 10.05 18.78
N ASN A 59 -8.66 11.24 19.25
CA ASN A 59 -9.23 12.53 18.88
C ASN A 59 -8.31 13.38 17.99
N GLU A 60 -7.22 12.82 17.45
CA GLU A 60 -6.29 13.53 16.58
C GLU A 60 -6.05 12.82 15.24
N ILE A 61 -5.70 13.63 14.22
CA ILE A 61 -5.23 13.13 12.94
C ILE A 61 -3.70 13.05 13.01
N SER A 62 -3.17 11.85 12.88
CA SER A 62 -1.73 11.58 12.79
C SER A 62 -1.34 11.46 11.33
N SER A 63 -0.21 12.05 10.94
CA SER A 63 0.34 11.90 9.60
C SER A 63 1.84 11.63 9.61
N ILE A 64 2.32 10.92 8.58
CA ILE A 64 3.75 10.70 8.35
C ILE A 64 4.06 10.79 6.87
N LYS A 65 5.16 11.48 6.55
CA LYS A 65 5.67 11.63 5.19
C LYS A 65 6.84 10.68 4.95
N GLY A 66 6.87 10.10 3.76
CA GLY A 66 7.89 9.19 3.31
C GLY A 66 8.20 9.37 1.83
N LYS A 67 9.16 8.59 1.36
CA LYS A 67 9.53 8.51 -0.06
C LYS A 67 9.62 7.05 -0.48
N ALA A 68 9.36 6.79 -1.74
CA ALA A 68 9.63 5.52 -2.37
C ALA A 68 10.41 5.67 -3.67
N LYS A 69 11.24 4.67 -3.95
CA LYS A 69 11.91 4.48 -5.24
C LYS A 69 11.48 3.17 -5.85
N LEU A 70 11.32 3.15 -7.16
CA LEU A 70 11.06 1.92 -7.91
C LEU A 70 12.40 1.16 -8.08
N ASN A 71 12.47 -0.07 -7.55
CA ASN A 71 13.61 -0.95 -7.74
C ASN A 71 13.43 -1.87 -8.95
N ALA A 72 12.18 -2.27 -9.22
CA ALA A 72 11.75 -3.01 -10.40
C ALA A 72 10.24 -2.82 -10.56
N ASN A 73 9.65 -3.31 -11.66
CA ASN A 73 8.20 -3.31 -11.81
C ASN A 73 7.51 -3.87 -10.54
N ARG A 74 6.53 -3.13 -10.02
CA ARG A 74 5.77 -3.42 -8.78
C ARG A 74 6.58 -3.47 -7.48
N LYS A 75 7.89 -3.26 -7.49
CA LYS A 75 8.77 -3.41 -6.32
C LYS A 75 9.40 -2.09 -5.93
N LEU A 76 9.12 -1.65 -4.71
CA LEU A 76 9.53 -0.36 -4.20
C LEU A 76 10.37 -0.48 -2.92
N ALA A 77 11.32 0.44 -2.78
CA ALA A 77 11.98 0.74 -1.52
C ALA A 77 11.30 1.95 -0.89
N VAL A 78 10.47 1.72 0.12
CA VAL A 78 9.74 2.74 0.90
C VAL A 78 10.54 3.13 2.14
N SER A 79 10.58 4.42 2.44
CA SER A 79 11.29 4.96 3.59
C SER A 79 10.56 6.15 4.21
N PHE A 80 10.44 6.15 5.54
CA PHE A 80 9.82 7.23 6.32
C PHE A 80 10.83 8.04 7.14
N ASN A 81 12.13 7.71 7.05
CA ASN A 81 13.20 8.49 7.69
C ASN A 81 14.52 8.34 6.92
N PHE A 82 15.50 9.18 7.22
CA PHE A 82 16.77 9.18 6.48
C PHE A 82 17.56 7.86 6.66
N PHE A 83 17.53 7.24 7.84
CA PHE A 83 18.28 6.01 8.12
C PHE A 83 17.79 4.79 7.33
N MET A 84 16.48 4.69 7.06
CA MET A 84 15.92 3.61 6.24
C MET A 84 16.33 3.71 4.76
N ASN A 85 16.72 4.90 4.27
CA ASN A 85 17.11 5.09 2.87
C ASN A 85 18.49 4.53 2.51
N LEU A 86 19.35 4.20 3.49
CA LEU A 86 20.74 3.82 3.22
C LEU A 86 20.87 2.51 2.42
N PHE A 87 19.86 1.63 2.48
CA PHE A 87 19.96 0.29 1.89
C PHE A 87 19.15 0.08 0.61
N ASN A 88 18.30 1.05 0.21
CA ASN A 88 17.34 0.94 -0.91
C ASN A 88 16.68 -0.46 -1.01
N LYS A 89 16.43 -1.12 0.12
CA LYS A 89 15.94 -2.51 0.15
C LYS A 89 14.45 -2.53 -0.21
N THR A 90 14.07 -3.40 -1.14
CA THR A 90 12.66 -3.63 -1.45
C THR A 90 11.91 -4.10 -0.21
N ASN A 91 10.90 -3.34 0.19
CA ASN A 91 10.05 -3.61 1.36
C ASN A 91 8.56 -3.39 1.08
N TYR A 92 8.22 -3.02 -0.15
CA TYR A 92 6.85 -2.83 -0.62
C TYR A 92 6.71 -3.41 -2.02
N GLU A 93 5.73 -4.28 -2.22
CA GLU A 93 5.42 -4.91 -3.49
C GLU A 93 3.93 -4.81 -3.77
N ILE A 94 3.58 -4.40 -4.99
CA ILE A 94 2.20 -4.43 -5.48
C ILE A 94 1.92 -5.86 -5.96
N ILE A 95 1.26 -6.64 -5.08
CA ILE A 95 0.99 -8.06 -5.27
C ILE A 95 -0.15 -8.25 -6.28
N PHE A 96 -1.18 -7.43 -6.16
CA PHE A 96 -2.33 -7.38 -7.07
C PHE A 96 -2.72 -5.92 -7.27
N ILE A 97 -3.16 -5.61 -8.48
CA ILE A 97 -3.85 -4.37 -8.80
C ILE A 97 -4.81 -4.67 -9.95
N ASP A 98 -6.01 -4.09 -9.92
CA ASP A 98 -6.92 -4.23 -11.04
C ASP A 98 -6.55 -3.31 -12.21
N THR A 99 -7.07 -3.60 -13.40
CA THR A 99 -6.79 -2.83 -14.62
C THR A 99 -7.24 -1.37 -14.53
N GLU A 100 -8.19 -1.06 -13.64
CA GLU A 100 -8.75 0.28 -13.43
C GLU A 100 -8.09 1.03 -12.25
N TYR A 101 -7.10 0.44 -11.58
CA TYR A 101 -6.40 1.03 -10.43
C TYR A 101 -7.36 1.48 -9.31
N GLN A 102 -8.45 0.74 -9.11
CA GLN A 102 -9.45 0.97 -8.08
C GLN A 102 -9.16 0.21 -6.79
N VAL A 103 -8.49 -0.93 -6.90
CA VAL A 103 -8.12 -1.79 -5.76
C VAL A 103 -6.70 -2.32 -5.92
N ALA A 104 -6.01 -2.48 -4.79
CA ALA A 104 -4.68 -3.07 -4.77
C ALA A 104 -4.47 -3.92 -3.52
N ILE A 105 -3.64 -4.95 -3.66
CA ILE A 105 -3.08 -5.69 -2.53
C ILE A 105 -1.58 -5.44 -2.56
N VAL A 106 -1.05 -4.95 -1.45
CA VAL A 106 0.37 -4.61 -1.32
C VAL A 106 0.95 -5.30 -0.10
N GLY A 107 2.21 -5.71 -0.17
CA GLY A 107 2.83 -6.44 0.93
C GLY A 107 4.35 -6.32 0.94
N SER A 108 4.97 -6.90 1.95
CA SER A 108 6.42 -7.04 2.01
C SER A 108 6.88 -8.37 1.41
N PRO A 109 8.10 -8.46 0.84
CA PRO A 109 8.62 -9.70 0.27
C PRO A 109 8.70 -10.87 1.25
N ASP A 110 8.88 -10.59 2.55
CA ASP A 110 8.89 -11.58 3.63
C ASP A 110 7.49 -11.95 4.17
N LYS A 111 6.44 -11.39 3.56
CA LYS A 111 5.01 -11.59 3.87
C LYS A 111 4.58 -11.22 5.29
N LYS A 112 5.44 -10.53 6.04
CA LYS A 112 5.09 -10.03 7.37
C LYS A 112 4.06 -8.90 7.32
N TYR A 113 4.04 -8.15 6.23
CA TYR A 113 3.12 -7.04 6.02
C TYR A 113 2.24 -7.25 4.80
N LEU A 114 0.99 -6.84 4.93
CA LEU A 114 -0.02 -6.82 3.87
C LEU A 114 -0.96 -5.64 4.13
N TRP A 115 -1.40 -4.98 3.07
CA TRP A 115 -2.50 -4.04 3.06
C TRP A 115 -3.40 -4.31 1.85
N ILE A 116 -4.70 -4.18 2.06
CA ILE A 116 -5.71 -4.08 1.01
C ILE A 116 -6.07 -2.60 0.91
N LEU A 117 -5.90 -2.04 -0.28
CA LEU A 117 -6.11 -0.64 -0.58
C LEU A 117 -7.24 -0.48 -1.60
N ALA A 118 -8.02 0.59 -1.46
CA ALA A 118 -9.06 0.92 -2.43
C ALA A 118 -9.22 2.44 -2.63
N ARG A 119 -9.68 2.86 -3.82
CA ARG A 119 -10.01 4.27 -4.10
C ARG A 119 -11.30 4.74 -3.44
N LYS A 120 -12.17 3.80 -3.07
CA LYS A 120 -13.49 4.02 -2.48
C LYS A 120 -13.82 2.87 -1.52
N LYS A 121 -14.86 3.05 -0.71
CA LYS A 121 -15.40 1.97 0.13
C LYS A 121 -15.79 0.78 -0.76
N LEU A 122 -15.45 -0.41 -0.29
CA LEU A 122 -15.74 -1.66 -0.99
C LEU A 122 -17.05 -2.26 -0.52
N ASP A 123 -17.73 -2.96 -1.44
CA ASP A 123 -18.78 -3.90 -1.04
C ASP A 123 -18.15 -5.21 -0.52
N GLU A 124 -18.97 -5.97 0.21
CA GLU A 124 -18.59 -7.26 0.80
C GLU A 124 -18.01 -8.21 -0.25
N LYS A 125 -18.65 -8.31 -1.42
CA LYS A 125 -18.24 -9.24 -2.49
C LYS A 125 -16.82 -8.93 -2.97
N THR A 126 -16.54 -7.67 -3.24
CA THR A 126 -15.24 -7.19 -3.71
C THR A 126 -14.16 -7.46 -2.66
N LEU A 127 -14.47 -7.21 -1.38
CA LEU A 127 -13.55 -7.52 -0.28
C LEU A 127 -13.26 -9.02 -0.20
N GLN A 128 -14.28 -9.89 -0.28
CA GLN A 128 -14.08 -11.34 -0.25
C GLN A 128 -13.23 -11.84 -1.44
N GLU A 129 -13.41 -11.26 -2.63
CA GLU A 129 -12.55 -11.54 -3.80
C GLU A 129 -11.08 -11.16 -3.52
N LEU A 130 -10.80 -9.99 -2.94
CA LEU A 130 -9.44 -9.57 -2.59
C LEU A 130 -8.81 -10.46 -1.51
N LEU A 131 -9.58 -10.87 -0.50
CA LEU A 131 -9.11 -11.79 0.54
C LEU A 131 -8.73 -13.16 -0.05
N LYS A 132 -9.53 -13.67 -0.99
CA LYS A 132 -9.21 -14.91 -1.71
C LYS A 132 -7.90 -14.77 -2.49
N ILE A 133 -7.72 -13.67 -3.22
CA ILE A 133 -6.48 -13.40 -3.96
C ILE A 133 -5.28 -13.32 -3.00
N ALA A 134 -5.39 -12.60 -1.89
CA ALA A 134 -4.32 -12.53 -0.89
C ALA A 134 -3.91 -13.93 -0.37
N LYS A 135 -4.90 -14.79 -0.10
CA LYS A 135 -4.67 -16.18 0.32
C LYS A 135 -3.99 -17.01 -0.78
N GLU A 136 -4.43 -16.89 -2.03
CA GLU A 136 -3.79 -17.56 -3.19
C GLU A 136 -2.35 -17.09 -3.41
N ARG A 137 -2.05 -15.83 -3.04
CA ARG A 137 -0.68 -15.29 -3.02
C ARG A 137 0.08 -15.65 -1.73
N ASN A 138 -0.42 -16.63 -0.98
CA ASN A 138 0.21 -17.24 0.19
C ASN A 138 0.43 -16.27 1.36
N PHE A 139 -0.46 -15.30 1.55
CA PHE A 139 -0.56 -14.53 2.79
C PHE A 139 -1.52 -15.22 3.75
N ASP A 140 -1.14 -15.27 5.02
CA ASP A 140 -2.08 -15.57 6.09
C ASP A 140 -2.96 -14.34 6.32
N ILE A 141 -4.26 -14.53 6.19
CA ILE A 141 -5.29 -13.48 6.31
C ILE A 141 -6.14 -13.63 7.57
N SER A 142 -5.84 -14.61 8.43
CA SER A 142 -6.65 -14.90 9.63
C SER A 142 -6.55 -13.85 10.72
N ASP A 143 -5.50 -13.04 10.68
CA ASP A 143 -5.18 -11.98 11.66
C ASP A 143 -5.42 -10.56 11.11
N LEU A 144 -6.07 -10.43 9.95
CA LEU A 144 -6.28 -9.12 9.35
C LEU A 144 -7.10 -8.21 10.26
N ILE A 145 -6.62 -6.98 10.38
CA ILE A 145 -7.33 -5.88 11.01
C ILE A 145 -8.03 -5.12 9.89
N PHE A 146 -9.35 -5.05 9.97
CA PHE A 146 -10.18 -4.24 9.08
C PHE A 146 -10.26 -2.82 9.62
N ASP A 147 -9.95 -1.87 8.76
CA ASP A 147 -9.94 -0.47 9.12
C ASP A 147 -11.38 0.03 9.31
N ARG A 148 -11.58 0.90 10.31
CA ARG A 148 -12.91 1.39 10.73
C ARG A 148 -13.09 2.87 10.42
#